data_AF-A0A957C0W6-F1
#
_entry.id   AF-A0A957C0W6-F1
#
_cell.length_a   1.000
_cell.length_b   1.000
_cell.length_c   1.000
_cell.angle_alpha   90.00
_cell.angle_beta   90.00
_cell.angle_gamma   90.00
#
_symmetry.space_group_name_H-M   'P 1'
#
loop_
_entity.id
_entity.type
_entity.pdbx_description
1 polymer ?
#
loop_
_entity_poly.entity_id
_entity_poly.type
_entity_poly.pdbx_seq_one_letter_code
_entity_poly.pdbx_strand_id
1 'polypeptide(L)' 'YTSKGEDDMVPVKMLDLMRPVDVLVYDSLDATQPLAVIRGIITPNANTLPERLRMYANTYPTLEAWQKAR' A
#
# COMPACT_ATOMS: atom_id res chain seq x y z
N TYR A 1 -7.09 -35.77 20.01
CA TYR A 1 -8.56 -35.74 20.02
C TYR A 1 -9.00 -35.52 21.46
N THR A 2 -9.28 -34.28 21.83
CA THR A 2 -9.80 -33.88 23.14
C THR A 2 -11.27 -33.51 22.98
N SER A 3 -12.13 -34.23 23.67
CA SER A 3 -13.58 -34.27 23.55
C SER A 3 -14.29 -33.11 24.26
N LYS A 4 -14.11 -31.89 23.76
CA LYS A 4 -15.02 -30.78 24.07
C LYS A 4 -15.65 -30.35 22.75
N GLY A 5 -16.87 -30.84 22.52
CA GLY A 5 -17.66 -30.60 21.32
C GLY A 5 -18.15 -29.17 21.22
N GLU A 6 -17.23 -28.22 21.18
CA GLU A 6 -17.46 -26.91 20.61
C GLU A 6 -16.75 -26.95 19.26
N ASP A 7 -17.53 -27.18 18.21
CA ASP A 7 -17.10 -26.92 16.84
C ASP A 7 -16.84 -25.41 16.76
N ASP A 8 -15.60 -25.04 17.09
CA ASP A 8 -15.05 -23.72 16.87
C ASP A 8 -14.86 -23.59 15.35
N MET A 9 -15.99 -23.37 14.66
CA MET A 9 -15.98 -22.92 13.27
C MET A 9 -15.36 -21.55 13.28
N VAL A 10 -14.03 -21.48 13.20
CA VAL A 10 -13.30 -20.26 12.87
C VAL A 10 -13.91 -19.77 11.56
N PRO A 11 -14.64 -18.65 11.53
CA PRO A 11 -15.20 -18.17 10.29
C PRO A 11 -14.02 -17.76 9.39
N VAL A 12 -13.68 -18.62 8.42
CA VAL A 12 -12.69 -18.37 7.36
C VAL A 12 -13.20 -17.30 6.37
N LYS A 13 -14.05 -16.38 6.83
CA LYS A 13 -14.73 -15.35 6.03
C LYS A 13 -14.06 -13.97 6.10
N MET A 14 -12.88 -13.87 6.72
CA MET A 14 -12.07 -12.65 6.74
C MET A 14 -10.58 -12.92 6.50
N LEU A 15 -10.24 -13.94 5.70
CA LEU A 15 -9.00 -13.88 4.92
C LEU A 15 -9.27 -12.94 3.74
N ASP A 16 -9.48 -11.67 4.06
CA ASP A 16 -9.42 -10.58 3.11
C ASP A 16 -7.95 -10.48 2.71
N LEU A 17 -7.55 -11.31 1.76
CA LEU A 17 -6.33 -11.15 0.99
C LEU A 17 -6.51 -9.93 0.07
N MET A 18 -6.86 -8.77 0.66
CA MET A 18 -6.77 -7.49 -0.01
C MET A 18 -5.29 -7.27 -0.26
N ARG A 19 -4.86 -7.62 -1.48
CA ARG A 19 -3.51 -7.26 -1.92
C ARG A 19 -3.39 -5.75 -1.76
N PRO A 20 -2.31 -5.26 -1.12
CA PRO A 20 -2.08 -3.83 -1.02
C PRO A 20 -2.06 -3.24 -2.43
N VAL A 21 -2.65 -2.04 -2.57
CA VAL A 21 -2.66 -1.34 -3.86
C VAL A 21 -1.24 -0.88 -4.17
N ASP A 22 -0.65 -1.43 -5.21
CA ASP A 22 0.67 -1.03 -5.68
C ASP A 22 0.56 0.19 -6.60
N VAL A 23 1.38 1.21 -6.33
CA VAL A 23 1.54 2.37 -7.20
C VAL A 23 2.77 2.17 -8.07
N LEU A 24 2.56 2.05 -9.38
CA LEU A 24 3.61 1.77 -10.36
C LEU A 24 3.98 3.01 -11.16
N VAL A 25 5.26 3.17 -11.47
CA VAL A 25 5.77 4.22 -12.36
C VAL A 25 6.19 3.60 -13.67
N TYR A 26 5.78 4.22 -14.77
CA TYR A 26 6.18 3.86 -16.13
C TYR A 26 6.98 5.03 -16.73
N ASP A 27 7.94 4.71 -17.59
CA ASP A 27 8.77 5.73 -18.25
C ASP A 27 8.04 6.43 -19.42
N SER A 28 7.03 5.77 -19.98
CA SER A 28 6.29 6.17 -21.17
C SER A 28 4.92 5.49 -21.21
N LEU A 29 4.04 5.95 -22.11
CA LEU A 29 2.68 5.39 -22.26
C LEU A 29 2.67 4.00 -22.92
N ASP A 30 3.70 3.69 -23.71
CA ASP A 30 3.82 2.41 -24.42
C ASP A 30 4.59 1.36 -23.60
N ALA A 31 5.05 1.73 -22.40
CA ALA A 31 5.80 0.85 -21.52
C ALA A 31 4.94 -0.31 -21.03
N THR A 32 5.40 -1.53 -21.30
CA THR A 32 4.75 -2.76 -20.83
C THR A 32 5.24 -3.23 -19.45
N GLN A 33 6.30 -2.59 -18.93
CA GLN A 33 6.89 -2.91 -17.64
C GLN A 33 7.08 -1.64 -16.80
N PRO A 34 6.78 -1.68 -15.49
CA PRO A 34 6.99 -0.54 -14.63
C PRO A 34 8.48 -0.35 -14.37
N LEU A 35 8.91 0.91 -14.35
CA LEU A 35 10.26 1.33 -13.96
C LEU A 35 10.52 1.06 -12.48
N ALA A 36 9.52 1.33 -11.63
CA ALA A 36 9.61 1.16 -10.19
C ALA A 36 8.24 1.05 -9.52
N VAL A 37 8.24 0.49 -8.31
CA VAL A 37 7.11 0.53 -7.38
C VAL A 37 7.34 1.66 -6.37
N ILE A 38 6.38 2.58 -6.25
CA ILE A 38 6.45 3.68 -5.30
C ILE A 38 6.10 3.18 -3.90
N ARG A 39 7.01 3.38 -2.95
CA ARG A 39 6.75 3.14 -1.51
C ARG A 39 6.30 4.39 -0.76
N GLY A 40 6.56 5.56 -1.33
CA GLY A 40 6.18 6.85 -0.76
C GLY A 40 6.64 8.00 -1.63
N ILE A 41 6.04 9.16 -1.42
CA ILE A 41 6.26 10.38 -2.19
C ILE A 41 6.80 11.44 -1.25
N ILE A 42 7.88 12.09 -1.65
CA ILE A 42 8.48 13.20 -0.90
C ILE A 42 8.08 14.49 -1.62
N THR A 43 7.19 15.27 -1.01
CA THR A 43 6.76 16.56 -1.56
C THR A 43 6.34 17.51 -0.44
N PRO A 44 6.77 18.79 -0.49
CA PRO A 44 6.30 19.79 0.47
C PRO A 44 4.80 20.10 0.32
N ASN A 45 4.20 19.78 -0.83
CA ASN A 45 2.83 20.13 -1.18
C ASN A 45 1.98 18.89 -1.48
N ALA A 46 1.76 18.04 -0.48
CA ALA A 46 0.95 16.82 -0.61
C ALA A 46 -0.43 17.08 -1.24
N ASN A 47 -1.06 18.23 -0.95
CA ASN A 47 -2.39 18.58 -1.47
C ASN A 47 -2.47 18.76 -2.99
N THR A 48 -1.33 18.90 -3.67
CA THR A 48 -1.28 18.97 -5.14
C THR A 48 -1.34 17.58 -5.80
N LEU A 49 -1.17 16.52 -5.01
CA LEU A 49 -1.23 15.15 -5.51
C LEU A 49 -2.68 14.71 -5.72
N PRO A 50 -2.95 13.91 -6.78
CA PRO A 50 -4.24 13.27 -6.98
C PRO A 50 -4.68 12.51 -5.72
N GLU A 51 -5.98 12.59 -5.41
CA GLU A 51 -6.54 11.99 -4.20
C GLU A 51 -6.24 10.49 -4.09
N ARG A 52 -6.39 9.74 -5.19
CA ARG A 52 -6.07 8.31 -5.23
C ARG A 52 -4.62 8.02 -4.86
N LEU A 53 -3.69 8.86 -5.30
CA LEU A 53 -2.27 8.69 -5.00
C LEU A 53 -2.02 8.90 -3.51
N ARG A 54 -2.68 9.89 -2.89
CA ARG A 54 -2.59 10.15 -1.45
C ARG A 54 -3.23 9.05 -0.60
N MET A 55 -4.24 8.35 -1.12
CA MET A 55 -4.89 7.23 -0.43
C MET A 55 -4.00 5.99 -0.37
N TYR A 56 -3.17 5.76 -1.39
CA TYR A 56 -2.39 4.51 -1.51
C TYR A 56 -0.89 4.68 -1.30
N ALA A 57 -0.34 5.90 -1.38
CA ALA A 57 1.07 6.16 -1.15
C ALA A 57 1.29 7.06 0.07
N ASN A 58 2.23 6.66 0.92
CA ASN A 58 2.70 7.49 2.03
C ASN A 58 3.31 8.78 1.48
N THR A 59 2.92 9.92 2.04
CA THR A 59 3.46 11.22 1.63
C THR A 59 4.27 11.83 2.76
N TYR A 60 5.49 12.27 2.44
CA TYR A 60 6.41 12.88 3.39
C TYR A 60 6.74 14.31 2.93
N PRO A 61 6.76 15.30 3.83
CA PRO A 61 7.06 16.67 3.45
C PRO A 61 8.52 16.89 3.03
N THR A 62 9.45 16.11 3.59
CA THR A 62 10.89 16.24 3.36
C THR A 62 11.58 14.87 3.34
N LEU A 63 12.81 14.83 2.82
CA LEU A 63 13.64 13.63 2.84
C LEU A 63 13.96 13.17 4.26
N GLU A 64 14.22 14.11 5.17
CA GLU A 64 14.47 13.81 6.58
C GLU A 64 13.25 13.17 7.25
N ALA A 65 12.04 13.65 6.93
CA ALA A 65 10.80 13.07 7.46
C ALA A 65 10.61 11.62 6.99
N TRP A 66 10.95 11.34 5.72
CA TRP A 66 10.95 9.97 5.21
C TRP A 66 11.99 9.09 5.91
N GLN A 67 13.22 9.58 6.10
CA GLN A 67 14.29 8.82 6.77
C GLN A 67 13.97 8.47 8.22
N LYS A 68 13.26 9.35 8.95
CA LYS A 68 12.81 9.08 10.33
C LYS A 68 11.67 8.06 10.44
N ALA A 69 10.88 7.91 9.37
CA ALA A 69 9.73 7.00 9.35
C ALA A 69 10.07 5.58 8.85
N ARG A 70 11.34 5.36 8.45
CA ARG A 70 11.86 4.09 7.97
C ARG A 70 12.54 3.33 9.10
#